data_AF-A0A968WLE9-F1
#
_entry.id   AF-A0A968WLE9-F1
#
_cell.length_a   1.000
_cell.length_b   1.000
_cell.length_c   1.000
_cell.angle_alpha   90.00
_cell.angle_beta   90.00
_cell.angle_gamma   90.00
#
_symmetry.space_group_name_H-M   'P 1'
#
loop_
_entity.id
_entity.type
_entity.pdbx_description
1 polymer ?
#
loop_
_entity_poly.entity_id
_entity_poly.type
_entity_poly.pdbx_seq_one_letter_code
_entity_poly.pdbx_strand_id
1 'polypeptide(L)' 'MDLSPIDGFPSFRILKIKSPLMQGDDVREVQQALVLGGFLTLANVNGDYDDTTKTAVEQFQSQMHLGIDGVVGDKHEKN' A
#
# COMPACT_ATOMS: atom_id res chain seq x y z
N MET A 1 -3.78 -11.42 -31.21
CA MET A 1 -3.97 -11.94 -29.84
C MET A 1 -2.75 -11.45 -29.10
N ASP A 2 -2.90 -10.32 -28.41
CA ASP A 2 -1.80 -9.51 -27.88
C ASP A 2 -1.08 -10.28 -26.76
N LEU A 3 0.17 -10.67 -27.02
CA LEU A 3 1.05 -11.29 -26.04
C LEU A 3 1.95 -10.20 -25.48
N SER A 4 1.41 -9.39 -24.57
CA SER A 4 2.21 -8.54 -23.70
C SER A 4 2.59 -9.35 -22.44
N PRO A 5 3.89 -9.62 -22.18
CA PRO A 5 4.36 -10.43 -21.03
C PRO A 5 4.19 -9.80 -19.65
N ILE A 6 3.21 -8.90 -19.46
CA ILE A 6 3.05 -8.16 -18.20
C ILE A 6 2.22 -8.90 -17.14
N ASP A 7 1.65 -10.07 -17.46
CA ASP A 7 0.76 -10.85 -16.58
C ASP A 7 1.49 -11.64 -15.46
N GLY A 8 2.63 -11.15 -14.97
CA GLY A 8 3.41 -11.89 -13.97
C GLY A 8 4.48 -11.11 -13.21
N PHE A 9 4.59 -9.78 -13.40
CA PHE A 9 5.47 -8.97 -12.57
C PHE A 9 4.75 -8.56 -11.28
N PRO A 10 5.37 -8.71 -10.09
CA PRO A 10 4.78 -8.25 -8.84
C PRO A 10 4.48 -6.78 -9.02
N SER A 11 3.19 -6.48 -9.01
CA SER A 11 2.67 -5.18 -9.37
C SER A 11 3.29 -4.13 -8.48
N PHE A 12 4.18 -3.30 -9.04
CA PHE A 12 4.57 -1.99 -8.52
C PHE A 12 3.36 -1.04 -8.56
N ARG A 13 2.23 -1.48 -8.02
CA ARG A 13 0.98 -0.73 -8.03
C ARG A 13 1.01 0.19 -6.84
N ILE A 14 0.71 1.45 -7.11
CA ILE A 14 0.53 2.47 -6.11
C ILE A 14 -0.69 2.10 -5.25
N LEU A 15 -0.47 1.82 -3.97
CA LEU A 15 -1.50 1.48 -2.99
C LEU A 15 -2.15 2.74 -2.45
N LYS A 16 -3.48 2.81 -2.57
CA LYS A 16 -4.30 3.90 -2.10
C LYS A 16 -5.73 3.42 -1.89
N ILE A 17 -6.53 4.17 -1.15
CA ILE A 17 -7.97 3.94 -1.14
C ILE A 17 -8.50 4.10 -2.56
N LYS A 18 -9.15 3.04 -3.04
CA LYS A 18 -9.91 3.02 -4.28
C LYS A 18 -11.13 2.13 -4.12
N SER A 19 -12.09 2.26 -5.03
CA SER A 19 -13.26 1.38 -5.09
C SER A 19 -13.18 0.51 -6.34
N PRO A 20 -13.18 -0.83 -6.23
CA PRO A 20 -13.12 -1.64 -5.00
C PRO A 20 -11.77 -1.52 -4.29
N LEU A 21 -11.75 -1.76 -2.97
CA LEU A 21 -10.54 -1.65 -2.13
C LEU A 21 -9.38 -2.42 -2.74
N MET A 22 -8.16 -1.91 -2.58
CA MET A 22 -6.98 -2.65 -3.02
C MET A 22 -6.76 -3.80 -2.06
N GLN A 23 -6.65 -5.01 -2.59
CA GLN A 23 -6.44 -6.21 -1.79
C GLN A 23 -5.24 -6.98 -2.33
N GLY A 24 -4.45 -7.59 -1.46
CA GLY A 24 -3.31 -8.42 -1.86
C GLY A 24 -2.21 -8.52 -0.80
N ASP A 25 -1.22 -9.37 -1.05
CA ASP A 25 -0.05 -9.53 -0.18
C ASP A 25 0.76 -8.22 -0.06
N ASP A 26 0.78 -7.38 -1.11
CA ASP A 26 1.36 -6.03 -1.08
C ASP A 26 0.75 -5.15 0.02
N VAL A 27 -0.57 -5.24 0.23
CA VAL A 27 -1.25 -4.50 1.30
C VAL A 27 -0.91 -5.08 2.66
N ARG A 28 -0.81 -6.41 2.77
CA ARG A 28 -0.47 -7.10 4.02
C ARG A 28 0.93 -6.73 4.48
N GLU A 29 1.90 -6.67 3.57
CA GLU A 29 3.27 -6.27 3.87
C GLU A 29 3.31 -4.83 4.43
N VAL A 30 2.56 -3.91 3.83
CA VAL A 30 2.43 -2.53 4.31
C VAL A 30 1.79 -2.49 5.70
N GLN A 31 0.68 -3.20 5.88
CA GLN A 31 -0.01 -3.27 7.18
C GLN A 31 0.92 -3.85 8.25
N GLN A 32 1.70 -4.89 7.94
CA GLN A 32 2.70 -5.45 8.85
C GLN A 32 3.80 -4.43 9.20
N ALA A 33 4.32 -3.69 8.22
CA ALA A 33 5.30 -2.63 8.47
C ALA A 33 4.73 -1.53 9.38
N LEU A 34 3.46 -1.15 9.19
CA LEU A 34 2.77 -0.17 10.03
C LEU A 34 2.53 -0.69 11.45
N VAL A 35 2.28 -2.00 11.60
CA VAL A 35 2.21 -2.64 12.93
C VAL A 35 3.56 -2.56 13.64
N LEU A 36 4.66 -2.85 12.93
CA LEU A 36 6.01 -2.74 13.50
C LEU A 36 6.36 -1.29 13.88
N GLY A 37 5.88 -0.32 13.11
CA GLY A 37 6.02 1.10 13.41
C GLY A 37 5.09 1.60 14.54
N GLY A 38 4.16 0.78 15.02
CA GLY A 38 3.20 1.17 16.06
C GLY A 38 2.04 2.05 15.57
N PHE A 39 1.84 2.15 14.25
CA PHE A 39 0.76 2.91 13.63
C PHE A 39 -0.50 2.08 13.38
N LEU A 40 -0.36 0.75 13.38
CA LEU A 40 -1.44 -0.19 13.14
C LEU A 40 -1.38 -1.34 14.15
N THR A 41 -2.44 -2.13 14.25
CA THR A 41 -2.47 -3.36 15.06
C THR A 41 -2.58 -4.60 14.17
N LEU A 42 -2.10 -5.75 14.65
CA LEU A 42 -2.20 -7.02 13.92
C LEU A 42 -3.64 -7.40 13.55
N ALA A 43 -4.63 -6.91 14.31
CA ALA A 43 -6.05 -7.13 14.01
C ALA A 43 -6.50 -6.47 12.70
N ASN A 44 -5.79 -5.44 12.24
CA ASN A 44 -6.10 -4.71 11.01
C ASN A 44 -5.30 -5.22 9.81
N VAL A 45 -4.50 -6.28 9.95
CA VAL A 45 -3.74 -6.90 8.85
C VAL A 45 -4.65 -7.88 8.08
N ASN A 46 -5.66 -7.34 7.41
CA ASN A 46 -6.63 -8.09 6.59
C ASN A 46 -6.20 -8.24 5.13
N GLY A 47 -5.20 -7.46 4.69
CA GLY A 47 -4.80 -7.37 3.28
C GLY A 47 -5.69 -6.48 2.45
N ASP A 48 -6.52 -5.64 3.07
CA ASP A 48 -7.42 -4.66 2.46
C ASP A 48 -6.92 -3.24 2.73
N TYR A 49 -6.75 -2.43 1.68
CA TYR A 49 -6.33 -1.05 1.83
C TYR A 49 -7.54 -0.17 2.16
N ASP A 50 -7.99 -0.28 3.40
CA ASP A 50 -9.11 0.46 3.97
C ASP A 50 -8.69 1.80 4.60
N ASP A 51 -9.66 2.55 5.10
CA ASP A 51 -9.46 3.87 5.71
C ASP A 51 -8.54 3.85 6.94
N THR A 52 -8.61 2.76 7.72
CA THR A 52 -7.70 2.51 8.83
C THR A 52 -6.26 2.37 8.34
N THR A 53 -6.06 1.58 7.28
CA THR A 53 -4.74 1.38 6.66
C THR A 53 -4.21 2.69 6.10
N LYS A 54 -5.04 3.46 5.37
CA LYS A 54 -4.67 4.78 4.84
C LYS A 54 -4.23 5.73 5.95
N THR A 55 -5.00 5.83 7.03
CA THR A 55 -4.68 6.72 8.16
C THR A 55 -3.34 6.35 8.79
N ALA A 56 -3.08 5.05 8.98
CA ALA A 56 -1.80 4.58 9.50
C ALA A 56 -0.63 4.92 8.55
N VAL A 57 -0.83 4.80 7.23
CA VAL A 57 0.15 5.23 6.22
C VAL A 57 0.40 6.73 6.30
N GLU A 58 -0.64 7.56 6.41
CA GLU A 58 -0.50 9.02 6.54
C GLU A 58 0.29 9.40 7.81
N GLN A 59 0.04 8.71 8.93
CA GLN A 59 0.80 8.92 10.16
C GLN A 59 2.26 8.50 10.02
N PHE A 60 2.53 7.35 9.40
CA PHE A 60 3.88 6.89 9.11
C PHE A 60 4.61 7.90 8.21
N GLN A 61 3.98 8.35 7.14
CA GLN A 61 4.55 9.36 6.23
C GLN A 61 4.86 10.67 6.96
N SER A 62 3.95 11.10 7.83
CA SER A 62 4.14 12.29 8.67
C SER A 62 5.35 12.15 9.59
N GLN A 63 5.48 11.01 10.28
CA GLN A 63 6.63 10.75 11.17
C GLN A 63 7.96 10.62 10.40
N MET A 64 7.92 10.05 9.19
CA MET A 64 9.10 9.89 8.34
C MET A 64 9.44 11.15 7.54
N HIS A 65 8.69 12.25 7.74
CA HIS A 65 8.81 13.49 6.97
C HIS A 65 8.70 13.28 5.44
N LEU A 66 7.89 12.28 5.03
CA LEU A 66 7.54 12.01 3.65
C LEU A 66 6.29 12.82 3.25
N GLY A 67 6.03 12.89 1.94
CA GLY A 67 4.75 13.43 1.45
C GLY A 67 3.58 12.62 2.03
N ILE A 68 2.72 13.28 2.81
CA ILE A 68 1.55 12.68 3.48
C ILE A 68 0.41 12.56 2.46
N ASP A 69 0.55 11.63 1.53
CA ASP A 69 -0.45 11.38 0.48
C ASP A 69 -1.32 10.15 0.78
N GLY A 70 -1.00 9.37 1.83
CA GLY A 70 -1.70 8.12 2.16
C GLY A 70 -1.54 7.07 1.07
N VAL A 71 -0.42 7.16 0.35
CA VAL A 71 -0.08 6.35 -0.83
C VAL A 71 1.17 5.53 -0.54
N VAL A 72 1.12 4.21 -0.73
CA VAL A 72 2.30 3.34 -0.57
C VAL A 72 2.72 2.73 -1.89
N GLY A 73 3.99 2.87 -2.21
CA GLY A 73 4.58 2.44 -3.48
C GLY A 73 5.28 3.61 -4.15
N ASP A 74 6.31 3.28 -4.91
CA ASP A 74 7.12 4.27 -5.59
C ASP A 74 6.45 4.67 -6.91
N LYS A 75 6.33 5.97 -7.17
CA LYS A 75 5.80 6.51 -8.43
C LYS A 75 6.88 6.39 -9.53
N HIS A 76 7.43 5.22 -9.74
CA HIS A 76 8.27 4.94 -10.91
C HIS A 76 7.37 4.43 -12.05
N GLU A 77 6.64 5.35 -12.67
CA GLU A 77 6.20 5.15 -14.05
C GLU A 77 7.38 5.48 -14.97
N LYS A 78 8.04 4.43 -15.45
CA LYS A 78 8.83 4.31 -16.68
C LYS A 78 9.96 5.33 -16.94
N ASN A 79 11.17 4.80 -17.04
CA ASN A 79 12.08 5.15 -18.12
C ASN A 79 12.50 3.90 -18.89
#